data_AF-A0A7S9DZB3-F1
#
_entry.id   AF-A0A7S9DZB3-F1
#
_cell.length_a   1.000
_cell.length_b   1.000
_cell.length_c   1.000
_cell.angle_alpha   90.00
_cell.angle_beta   90.00
_cell.angle_gamma   90.00
#
_symmetry.space_group_name_H-M   'P 1'
#
loop_
_entity.id
_entity.type
_entity.pdbx_description
1 polymer ?
#
loop_
_entity_poly.entity_id
_entity_poly.type
_entity_poly.pdbx_seq_one_letter_code
_entity_poly.pdbx_strand_id
1 'polypeptide(L)'
;MSRAFRLGVLVNPFAGIGGALALKGSDGAEIREKALSMGAAQEAPRKMTKALRQLEDQTANLKLFTAAGAMGEDSCHAAGLSCEVVYHPDAEQTEAHHSEEAATALSQQDLDLLLFAGGDGTARNLYRCLNNAVVVLGVPAGCKIHSGVYAVTPSAAGKVTAMMVAGELVSEFDAEVRDIDEEAFREGKVLARHFGEMRVPRQLEYIQAVKMGGKEHEELVEDDIAEYLAQMITEDPDSYYVMGSGSTVASIMAQLDVPNTLLGVDVIKNGELVASDVTASTLVELTGDSPTKLVVTVIGGQGHVFGRGNQQLSPSFLKTLGKHNILIVATKQKLQALDGKPLRLDTGDETLDAALAGSLTVITGYEDKVIYPAQ
;
A
#
# COMPACT_ATOMS: atom_id res chain seq x y z
N MET A 1 16.21 11.28 -13.93
CA MET A 1 16.54 10.90 -12.54
C MET A 1 15.32 10.18 -12.00
N SER A 2 15.50 9.11 -11.23
CA SER A 2 14.38 8.36 -10.64
C SER A 2 13.59 9.22 -9.65
N ARG A 3 12.25 9.08 -9.63
CA ARG A 3 11.39 9.69 -8.58
C ARG A 3 11.88 9.18 -7.22
N ALA A 4 12.17 10.11 -6.31
CA ALA A 4 12.53 9.76 -4.94
C ALA A 4 11.34 9.07 -4.24
N PHE A 5 11.62 8.06 -3.43
CA PHE A 5 10.63 7.38 -2.60
C PHE A 5 10.03 8.35 -1.59
N ARG A 6 8.71 8.43 -1.53
CA ARG A 6 7.95 9.39 -0.73
C ARG A 6 7.43 8.71 0.52
N LEU A 7 8.10 8.94 1.64
CA LEU A 7 7.78 8.34 2.94
C LEU A 7 7.03 9.33 3.82
N GLY A 8 5.84 8.98 4.27
CA GLY A 8 5.15 9.65 5.35
C GLY A 8 5.56 9.06 6.70
N VAL A 9 5.82 9.91 7.69
CA VAL A 9 6.12 9.50 9.06
C VAL A 9 5.12 10.12 10.01
N LEU A 10 4.47 9.28 10.81
CA LEU A 10 3.54 9.70 11.84
C LEU A 10 3.81 9.00 13.17
N VAL A 11 3.77 9.72 14.27
CA VAL A 11 3.95 9.18 15.62
C VAL A 11 2.78 9.65 16.47
N ASN A 12 2.09 8.71 17.13
CA ASN A 12 1.25 9.04 18.27
C ASN A 12 2.15 9.04 19.52
N PRO A 13 2.52 10.21 20.09
CA PRO A 13 3.53 10.30 21.14
C PRO A 13 3.14 9.56 22.43
N PHE A 14 1.83 9.44 22.68
CA PHE A 14 1.27 8.86 23.91
C PHE A 14 0.96 7.37 23.79
N ALA A 15 1.16 6.77 22.62
CA ALA A 15 0.88 5.36 22.41
C ALA A 15 1.71 4.48 23.36
N GLY A 16 1.01 3.65 24.16
CA GLY A 16 1.63 2.69 25.07
C GLY A 16 2.16 3.27 26.38
N ILE A 17 1.93 4.56 26.67
CA ILE A 17 2.46 5.24 27.87
C ILE A 17 2.02 4.59 29.19
N GLY A 18 0.80 4.03 29.25
CA GLY A 18 0.29 3.38 30.46
C GLY A 18 0.71 1.92 30.65
N GLY A 19 1.45 1.33 29.71
CA GLY A 19 1.87 -0.08 29.77
C GLY A 19 2.77 -0.41 30.94
N ALA A 20 3.89 0.30 31.02
CA ALA A 20 4.91 0.11 32.05
C ALA A 20 4.38 0.41 33.46
N LEU A 21 3.27 1.15 33.56
CA LEU A 21 2.64 1.57 34.81
C LEU A 21 1.40 0.75 35.18
N ALA A 22 1.15 -0.36 34.48
CA ALA A 22 -0.02 -1.23 34.68
C ALA A 22 -1.39 -0.50 34.57
N LEU A 23 -1.44 0.61 33.82
CA LEU A 23 -2.67 1.38 33.57
C LEU A 23 -3.55 0.75 32.48
N LYS A 24 -3.10 -0.37 31.90
CA LYS A 24 -3.82 -1.22 30.92
C LYS A 24 -4.26 -0.49 29.63
N GLY A 25 -3.59 0.59 29.24
CA GLY A 25 -3.92 1.35 28.03
C GLY A 25 -3.33 2.74 28.06
N SER A 26 -3.66 3.54 27.05
CA SER A 26 -3.31 4.98 26.98
C SER A 26 -4.51 5.86 26.66
N ASP A 27 -5.71 5.28 26.54
CA ASP A 27 -6.90 6.04 26.18
C ASP A 27 -7.47 6.80 27.38
N GLY A 28 -7.92 8.03 27.12
CA GLY A 28 -8.41 8.97 28.13
C GLY A 28 -7.33 9.92 28.64
N ALA A 29 -7.70 11.20 28.73
CA ALA A 29 -6.81 12.26 29.20
C ALA A 29 -6.29 12.00 30.63
N GLU A 30 -7.17 11.52 31.51
CA GLU A 30 -6.83 11.19 32.90
C GLU A 30 -5.74 10.10 33.01
N ILE A 31 -5.74 9.10 32.12
CA ILE A 31 -4.74 8.03 32.14
C ILE A 31 -3.38 8.57 31.69
N ARG A 32 -3.36 9.42 30.66
CA ARG A 32 -2.13 10.04 30.18
C ARG A 32 -1.54 10.99 31.22
N GLU A 33 -2.36 11.85 31.80
CA GLU A 33 -1.93 12.77 32.86
C GLU A 33 -1.40 11.99 34.08
N LYS A 34 -2.10 10.93 34.49
CA LYS A 34 -1.63 10.03 35.54
C LYS A 34 -0.29 9.37 35.17
N ALA A 35 -0.15 8.85 33.95
CA ALA A 35 1.09 8.22 33.51
C ALA A 35 2.27 9.20 33.52
N LEU A 36 2.07 10.42 33.03
CA LEU A 36 3.06 11.48 33.04
C LEU A 36 3.42 11.90 34.47
N SER A 37 2.44 12.05 35.36
CA SER A 37 2.69 12.37 36.78
C SER A 37 3.49 11.28 37.51
N MET A 38 3.41 10.05 37.03
CA MET A 38 4.18 8.90 37.51
C MET A 38 5.56 8.77 36.84
N GLY A 39 5.94 9.71 35.96
CA GLY A 39 7.24 9.73 35.28
C GLY A 39 7.32 8.81 34.06
N ALA A 40 6.19 8.44 33.43
CA ALA A 40 6.22 7.65 32.21
C ALA A 40 6.93 8.39 31.06
N ALA A 41 7.82 7.67 30.37
CA ALA A 41 8.45 8.16 29.15
C ALA A 41 7.58 7.85 27.92
N GLN A 42 7.55 8.80 26.99
CA GLN A 42 6.96 8.60 25.66
C GLN A 42 7.89 7.73 24.81
N GLU A 43 7.60 6.43 24.72
CA GLU A 43 8.46 5.48 24.01
C GLU A 43 8.23 5.46 22.49
N ALA A 44 7.06 5.92 22.01
CA ALA A 44 6.72 5.88 20.59
C ALA A 44 7.71 6.65 19.69
N PRO A 45 8.12 7.90 20.02
CA PRO A 45 9.14 8.62 19.25
C PRO A 45 10.48 7.88 19.20
N ARG A 46 10.92 7.29 20.32
CA ARG A 46 12.18 6.53 20.37
C ARG A 46 12.13 5.27 19.50
N LYS A 47 10.99 4.58 19.48
CA LYS A 47 10.76 3.42 18.62
C LYS A 47 10.72 3.82 17.14
N MET A 48 10.05 4.91 16.79
CA MET A 48 10.06 5.45 15.43
C MET A 48 11.48 5.80 14.98
N THR A 49 12.24 6.53 15.82
CA THR A 49 13.65 6.84 15.57
C THR A 49 14.43 5.57 15.24
N LYS A 50 14.27 4.50 16.04
CA LYS A 50 14.94 3.21 15.79
C LYS A 50 14.59 2.58 14.43
N ALA A 51 13.35 2.74 13.97
CA ALA A 51 12.93 2.30 12.64
C ALA A 51 13.59 3.15 11.54
N LEU A 52 13.53 4.47 11.67
CA LEU A 52 14.08 5.44 10.71
C LEU A 52 15.60 5.34 10.55
N ARG A 53 16.33 4.96 11.60
CA ARG A 53 17.78 4.70 11.50
C ARG A 53 18.17 3.59 10.52
N GLN A 54 17.23 2.74 10.12
CA GLN A 54 17.49 1.74 9.06
C GLN A 54 17.60 2.38 7.66
N LEU A 55 17.27 3.67 7.51
CA LEU A 55 17.25 4.40 6.24
C LEU A 55 18.43 5.38 6.07
N GLU A 56 19.34 5.47 7.05
CA GLU A 56 20.44 6.47 7.07
C GLU A 56 21.29 6.44 5.79
N ASP A 57 21.50 5.25 5.20
CA ASP A 57 22.32 5.07 4.00
C ASP A 57 21.58 5.38 2.67
N GLN A 58 20.28 5.69 2.71
CA GLN A 58 19.42 5.80 1.52
C GLN A 58 18.81 7.19 1.30
N THR A 59 19.34 8.21 1.97
CA THR A 59 18.79 9.58 1.97
C THR A 59 18.68 10.22 0.59
N ALA A 60 19.56 9.89 -0.36
CA ALA A 60 19.54 10.46 -1.70
C ALA A 60 18.27 10.13 -2.51
N ASN A 61 17.63 8.99 -2.22
CA ASN A 61 16.45 8.51 -2.92
C ASN A 61 15.18 8.64 -2.07
N LEU A 62 15.21 9.42 -0.98
CA LEU A 62 14.14 9.51 -0.01
C LEU A 62 13.66 10.96 0.12
N LYS A 63 12.36 11.18 -0.06
CA LYS A 63 11.66 12.40 0.35
C LYS A 63 10.73 12.07 1.51
N LEU A 64 10.99 12.68 2.67
CA LEU A 64 10.26 12.39 3.90
C LEU A 64 9.29 13.53 4.24
N PHE A 65 8.04 13.17 4.54
CA PHE A 65 7.00 14.09 5.02
C PHE A 65 6.56 13.69 6.42
N THR A 66 6.30 14.65 7.30
CA THR A 66 5.89 14.35 8.69
C THR A 66 5.05 15.46 9.32
N ALA A 67 4.64 15.24 10.57
CA ALA A 67 3.98 16.22 11.43
C ALA A 67 4.99 16.81 12.44
N ALA A 68 4.75 18.05 12.87
CA ALA A 68 5.69 18.81 13.69
C ALA A 68 5.92 18.19 15.08
N GLY A 69 7.09 18.46 15.64
CA GLY A 69 7.53 18.02 16.97
C GLY A 69 7.43 16.51 17.21
N ALA A 70 6.85 16.13 18.35
CA ALA A 70 6.79 14.75 18.81
C ALA A 70 5.96 13.83 17.88
N MET A 71 5.13 14.40 17.01
CA MET A 71 4.33 13.65 16.04
C MET A 71 5.12 13.09 14.85
N GLY A 72 6.42 13.40 14.75
CA GLY A 72 7.32 12.69 13.86
C GLY A 72 8.59 13.45 13.50
N GLU A 73 8.54 14.78 13.42
CA GLU A 73 9.70 15.65 13.15
C GLU A 73 10.89 15.33 14.08
N ASP A 74 10.65 15.23 15.39
CA ASP A 74 11.69 14.93 16.38
C ASP A 74 12.35 13.57 16.11
N SER A 75 11.55 12.58 15.70
CA SER A 75 12.06 11.23 15.38
C SER A 75 12.90 11.23 14.10
N CYS A 76 12.54 12.04 13.11
CA CYS A 76 13.28 12.20 11.87
C CYS A 76 14.64 12.86 12.15
N HIS A 77 14.64 13.97 12.89
CA HIS A 77 15.87 14.66 13.29
C HIS A 77 16.79 13.77 14.15
N ALA A 78 16.24 13.01 15.10
CA ALA A 78 17.01 12.09 15.93
C ALA A 78 17.60 10.88 15.16
N ALA A 79 17.07 10.59 13.97
CA ALA A 79 17.59 9.62 13.02
C ALA A 79 18.51 10.26 11.95
N GLY A 80 18.76 11.57 12.01
CA GLY A 80 19.61 12.27 11.04
C GLY A 80 18.98 12.45 9.66
N LEU A 81 17.66 12.34 9.54
CA LEU A 81 16.92 12.46 8.28
C LEU A 81 16.28 13.86 8.15
N SER A 82 16.46 14.49 6.98
CA SER A 82 15.73 15.71 6.62
C SER A 82 14.27 15.39 6.31
N CYS A 83 13.35 16.23 6.77
CA CYS A 83 11.92 16.04 6.57
C CYS A 83 11.20 17.34 6.21
N GLU A 84 10.06 17.20 5.53
CA GLU A 84 9.12 18.28 5.24
C GLU A 84 7.92 18.17 6.18
N VAL A 85 7.69 19.19 7.00
CA VAL A 85 6.56 19.22 7.94
C VAL A 85 5.31 19.69 7.21
N VAL A 86 4.30 18.83 7.13
CA VAL A 86 3.03 19.08 6.41
C VAL A 86 1.84 19.30 7.34
N TYR A 87 2.02 19.08 8.63
CA TYR A 87 1.00 19.31 9.65
C TYR A 87 1.64 19.88 10.93
N HIS A 88 0.99 20.88 11.51
CA HIS A 88 1.39 21.51 12.76
C HIS A 88 0.22 21.38 13.74
N PRO A 89 0.37 20.61 14.84
CA PRO A 89 -0.67 20.54 15.86
C PRO A 89 -0.83 21.93 16.52
N ASP A 90 -2.05 22.26 16.93
CA ASP A 90 -2.38 23.54 17.58
C ASP A 90 -2.12 23.53 19.10
N ALA A 91 -1.73 22.37 19.64
CA ALA A 91 -1.42 22.15 21.05
C ALA A 91 -0.16 21.31 21.26
N GLU A 92 0.53 21.51 22.39
CA GLU A 92 1.68 20.68 22.80
C GLU A 92 1.24 19.23 23.11
N GLN A 93 0.06 19.06 23.73
CA GLN A 93 -0.52 17.75 23.96
C GLN A 93 -1.45 17.36 22.81
N THR A 94 -1.00 16.39 22.03
CA THR A 94 -1.74 15.87 20.87
C THR A 94 -2.73 14.77 21.27
N GLU A 95 -3.82 14.68 20.52
CA GLU A 95 -4.95 13.78 20.72
C GLU A 95 -5.23 12.93 19.47
N ALA A 96 -6.21 12.04 19.55
CA ALA A 96 -6.61 11.17 18.43
C ALA A 96 -6.87 11.95 17.12
N HIS A 97 -7.61 13.06 17.19
CA HIS A 97 -7.94 13.87 16.01
C HIS A 97 -6.69 14.47 15.34
N HIS A 98 -5.67 14.83 16.13
CA HIS A 98 -4.40 15.33 15.57
C HIS A 98 -3.72 14.25 14.72
N SER A 99 -3.78 12.98 15.14
CA SER A 99 -3.22 11.87 14.35
C SER A 99 -3.98 11.68 13.03
N GLU A 100 -5.29 11.91 13.02
CA GLU A 100 -6.15 11.79 11.83
C GLU A 100 -5.94 12.94 10.85
N GLU A 101 -5.84 14.17 11.36
CA GLU A 101 -5.53 15.36 10.57
C GLU A 101 -4.13 15.29 9.97
N ALA A 102 -3.14 14.87 10.75
CA ALA A 102 -1.78 14.63 10.26
C ALA A 102 -1.75 13.56 9.18
N ALA A 103 -2.46 12.44 9.37
CA ALA A 103 -2.58 11.39 8.36
C ALA A 103 -3.23 11.89 7.07
N THR A 104 -4.25 12.73 7.18
CA THR A 104 -4.93 13.36 6.04
C THR A 104 -4.02 14.33 5.28
N ALA A 105 -3.23 15.14 6.00
CA ALA A 105 -2.25 16.04 5.39
C ALA A 105 -1.12 15.25 4.70
N LEU A 106 -0.70 14.13 5.30
CA LEU A 106 0.31 13.23 4.75
C LEU A 106 -0.17 12.52 3.47
N SER A 107 -1.43 12.06 3.43
CA SER A 107 -1.96 11.36 2.25
C SER A 107 -2.06 12.26 1.00
N GLN A 108 -2.12 13.58 1.17
CA GLN A 108 -2.08 14.57 0.09
C GLN A 108 -0.69 14.69 -0.56
N GLN A 109 0.33 14.03 -0.02
CA GLN A 109 1.71 14.09 -0.53
C GLN A 109 2.08 12.96 -1.50
N ASP A 110 1.11 12.19 -2.02
CA ASP A 110 1.35 11.05 -2.94
C ASP A 110 2.42 10.09 -2.39
N LEU A 111 2.15 9.55 -1.20
CA LEU A 111 3.10 8.70 -0.49
C LEU A 111 3.20 7.31 -1.11
N ASP A 112 4.41 6.77 -1.15
CA ASP A 112 4.67 5.36 -1.44
C ASP A 112 4.43 4.48 -0.20
N LEU A 113 4.66 5.04 1.00
CA LEU A 113 4.42 4.38 2.28
C LEU A 113 4.11 5.41 3.37
N LEU A 114 3.15 5.11 4.24
CA LEU A 114 2.98 5.77 5.53
C LEU A 114 3.50 4.86 6.66
N LEU A 115 4.65 5.21 7.23
CA LEU A 115 5.22 4.56 8.39
C LEU A 115 4.71 5.24 9.66
N PHE A 116 4.00 4.51 10.53
CA PHE A 116 3.40 5.11 11.72
C PHE A 116 3.75 4.39 13.02
N ALA A 117 3.98 5.11 14.12
CA ALA A 117 4.19 4.53 15.44
C ALA A 117 2.96 4.73 16.33
N GLY A 118 2.40 3.62 16.81
CA GLY A 118 1.14 3.63 17.56
C GLY A 118 0.77 2.30 18.22
N GLY A 119 -0.43 2.26 18.77
CA GLY A 119 -1.15 1.04 19.18
C GLY A 119 -2.41 0.83 18.35
N ASP A 120 -3.20 -0.19 18.64
CA ASP A 120 -4.40 -0.53 17.85
C ASP A 120 -5.37 0.65 17.66
N GLY A 121 -5.62 1.46 18.69
CA GLY A 121 -6.39 2.70 18.56
C GLY A 121 -5.84 3.71 17.56
N THR A 122 -4.51 3.75 17.36
CA THR A 122 -3.88 4.57 16.31
C THR A 122 -4.16 3.99 14.92
N ALA A 123 -4.01 2.67 14.74
CA ALA A 123 -4.33 2.00 13.48
C ALA A 123 -5.80 2.19 13.09
N ARG A 124 -6.72 2.08 14.07
CA ARG A 124 -8.15 2.38 13.91
C ARG A 124 -8.40 3.80 13.42
N ASN A 125 -7.73 4.79 14.01
CA ASN A 125 -7.88 6.19 13.61
C ASN A 125 -7.37 6.42 12.17
N LEU A 126 -6.24 5.81 11.80
CA LEU A 126 -5.71 5.90 10.43
C LEU A 126 -6.63 5.24 9.41
N TYR A 127 -7.16 4.05 9.71
CA TYR A 127 -8.14 3.40 8.85
C TYR A 127 -9.37 4.29 8.63
N ARG A 128 -9.85 4.98 9.68
CA ARG A 128 -11.02 5.86 9.59
C ARG A 128 -10.84 7.01 8.59
N CYS A 129 -9.64 7.59 8.48
CA CYS A 129 -9.39 8.72 7.58
C CYS A 129 -8.76 8.32 6.23
N LEU A 130 -8.02 7.22 6.16
CA LEU A 130 -7.30 6.79 4.95
C LEU A 130 -7.96 5.59 4.24
N ASN A 131 -8.81 4.84 4.94
CA ASN A 131 -9.32 3.55 4.51
C ASN A 131 -8.15 2.64 4.05
N ASN A 132 -8.19 2.13 2.82
CA ASN A 132 -7.12 1.35 2.19
C ASN A 132 -6.34 2.13 1.11
N ALA A 133 -6.52 3.46 1.01
CA ALA A 133 -5.99 4.27 -0.08
C ALA A 133 -4.46 4.40 -0.08
N VAL A 134 -3.83 4.30 1.10
CA VAL A 134 -2.37 4.43 1.28
C VAL A 134 -1.82 3.13 1.85
N VAL A 135 -0.66 2.71 1.36
CA VAL A 135 0.09 1.59 1.96
C VAL A 135 0.65 2.04 3.30
N VAL A 136 0.41 1.26 4.36
CA VAL A 136 0.83 1.61 5.72
C VAL A 136 1.71 0.54 6.35
N LEU A 137 2.61 0.95 7.24
CA LEU A 137 3.41 0.03 8.05
C LEU A 137 3.51 0.54 9.48
N GLY A 138 3.06 -0.29 10.42
CA GLY A 138 3.06 0.04 11.84
C GLY A 138 4.38 -0.29 12.52
N VAL A 139 4.94 0.70 13.22
CA VAL A 139 6.00 0.57 14.23
C VAL A 139 5.34 0.30 15.59
N PRO A 140 5.55 -0.87 16.20
CA PRO A 140 4.78 -1.29 17.37
C PRO A 140 5.13 -0.47 18.63
N ALA A 141 4.30 0.50 18.98
CA ALA A 141 4.46 1.32 20.18
C ALA A 141 3.57 0.87 21.35
N GLY A 142 2.38 0.33 21.06
CA GLY A 142 1.41 -0.15 22.05
C GLY A 142 1.84 -1.40 22.83
N CYS A 143 1.11 -1.68 23.91
CA CYS A 143 1.43 -2.76 24.85
C CYS A 143 0.82 -4.11 24.47
N LYS A 144 -0.27 -4.09 23.69
CA LYS A 144 -1.02 -5.27 23.20
C LYS A 144 -1.54 -4.91 21.82
N ILE A 145 -0.84 -5.39 20.80
CA ILE A 145 -1.16 -5.11 19.41
C ILE A 145 -1.85 -6.33 18.83
N HIS A 146 -3.05 -6.12 18.30
CA HIS A 146 -3.91 -7.13 17.69
C HIS A 146 -4.12 -6.89 16.21
N SER A 147 -3.92 -5.67 15.73
CA SER A 147 -3.98 -5.34 14.31
C SER A 147 -2.83 -5.99 13.55
N GLY A 148 -3.12 -6.52 12.35
CA GLY A 148 -2.13 -7.14 11.45
C GLY A 148 -1.21 -6.15 10.73
N VAL A 149 -1.39 -4.85 10.97
CA VAL A 149 -0.69 -3.75 10.27
C VAL A 149 0.69 -3.42 10.82
N TYR A 150 1.10 -4.07 11.92
CA TYR A 150 2.36 -3.79 12.58
C TYR A 150 3.45 -4.80 12.21
N ALA A 151 4.68 -4.29 12.06
CA ALA A 151 5.84 -5.16 12.05
C ALA A 151 6.09 -5.77 13.45
N VAL A 152 6.81 -6.89 13.49
CA VAL A 152 7.18 -7.58 14.73
C VAL A 152 8.06 -6.75 15.67
N THR A 153 8.86 -5.83 15.13
CA THR A 153 9.71 -4.91 15.89
C THR A 153 9.89 -3.57 15.16
N PRO A 154 10.28 -2.48 15.85
CA PRO A 154 10.60 -1.22 15.18
C PRO A 154 11.68 -1.34 14.11
N SER A 155 12.74 -2.12 14.36
CA SER A 155 13.79 -2.35 13.37
C SER A 155 13.29 -3.17 12.18
N ALA A 156 12.35 -4.09 12.36
CA ALA A 156 11.75 -4.82 11.25
C ALA A 156 10.92 -3.89 10.34
N ALA A 157 10.17 -2.96 10.92
CA ALA A 157 9.46 -1.94 10.15
C ALA A 157 10.43 -1.08 9.32
N GLY A 158 11.52 -0.64 9.94
CA GLY A 158 12.58 0.11 9.25
C GLY A 158 13.23 -0.67 8.10
N LYS A 159 13.49 -1.97 8.29
CA LYS A 159 14.07 -2.83 7.25
C LYS A 159 13.15 -3.01 6.04
N VAL A 160 11.86 -3.28 6.25
CA VAL A 160 10.89 -3.38 5.14
C VAL A 160 10.79 -2.04 4.40
N THR A 161 10.80 -0.92 5.13
CA THR A 161 10.84 0.41 4.52
C THR A 161 12.11 0.61 3.67
N ALA A 162 13.28 0.19 4.18
CA ALA A 162 14.55 0.29 3.46
C ALA A 162 14.59 -0.55 2.17
N MET A 163 13.94 -1.73 2.18
CA MET A 163 13.77 -2.56 0.98
C MET A 163 12.95 -1.82 -0.07
N MET A 164 11.83 -1.21 0.32
CA MET A 164 10.99 -0.43 -0.61
C MET A 164 11.74 0.78 -1.19
N VAL A 165 12.50 1.51 -0.36
CA VAL A 165 13.34 2.63 -0.80
C VAL A 165 14.44 2.18 -1.78
N ALA A 166 14.98 0.97 -1.60
CA ALA A 166 15.94 0.37 -2.52
C ALA A 166 15.32 -0.12 -3.83
N GLY A 167 13.99 -0.13 -3.95
CA GLY A 167 13.28 -0.71 -5.10
C GLY A 167 13.26 -2.24 -5.08
N GLU A 168 13.50 -2.86 -3.92
CA GLU A 168 13.36 -4.30 -3.75
C GLU A 168 11.88 -4.70 -3.76
N LEU A 169 11.62 -5.91 -4.25
CA LEU A 169 10.29 -6.50 -4.26
C LEU A 169 9.85 -6.83 -2.81
N VAL A 170 8.72 -6.30 -2.39
CA VAL A 170 8.09 -6.61 -1.09
C VAL A 170 6.69 -7.15 -1.32
N SER A 171 6.25 -8.09 -0.49
CA SER A 171 4.87 -8.59 -0.54
C SER A 171 3.91 -7.55 0.03
N GLU A 172 2.70 -7.50 -0.50
CA GLU A 172 1.58 -6.69 0.00
C GLU A 172 0.47 -7.61 0.49
N PHE A 173 -0.06 -7.32 1.68
CA PHE A 173 -1.21 -8.04 2.22
C PHE A 173 -2.25 -7.05 2.74
N ASP A 174 -3.52 -7.43 2.60
CA ASP A 174 -4.61 -6.78 3.30
C ASP A 174 -4.62 -7.29 4.75
N ALA A 175 -4.38 -6.38 5.69
CA ALA A 175 -4.22 -6.72 7.09
C ALA A 175 -5.33 -6.10 7.93
N GLU A 176 -5.96 -6.94 8.76
CA GLU A 176 -7.04 -6.50 9.63
C GLU A 176 -6.60 -5.43 10.64
N VAL A 177 -7.41 -4.39 10.74
CA VAL A 177 -7.38 -3.39 11.79
C VAL A 177 -8.37 -3.81 12.87
N ARG A 178 -7.83 -4.17 14.03
CA ARG A 178 -8.58 -4.59 15.20
C ARG A 178 -8.25 -3.70 16.37
N ASP A 179 -9.24 -3.37 17.16
CA ASP A 179 -9.02 -2.65 18.41
C ASP A 179 -9.81 -3.26 19.55
N ILE A 180 -9.26 -3.16 20.75
CA ILE A 180 -9.87 -3.70 21.96
C ILE A 180 -10.70 -2.59 22.61
N ASP A 181 -11.86 -2.98 23.12
CA ASP A 181 -12.59 -2.16 24.08
C ASP A 181 -11.77 -2.03 25.37
N GLU A 182 -11.04 -0.92 25.53
CA GLU A 182 -10.18 -0.69 26.69
C GLU A 182 -10.97 -0.63 28.02
N GLU A 183 -12.26 -0.25 28.02
CA GLU A 183 -13.11 -0.28 29.22
C GLU A 183 -13.42 -1.72 29.63
N ALA A 184 -13.89 -2.54 28.69
CA ALA A 184 -14.11 -3.96 28.92
C ALA A 184 -12.81 -4.67 29.32
N PHE A 185 -11.68 -4.28 28.73
CA PHE A 185 -10.36 -4.79 29.06
C PHE A 185 -9.94 -4.47 30.49
N ARG A 186 -10.26 -3.27 30.99
CA ARG A 186 -10.02 -2.90 32.39
C ARG A 186 -10.79 -3.80 33.36
N GLU A 187 -12.00 -4.20 32.99
CA GLU A 187 -12.84 -5.19 33.71
C GLU A 187 -12.41 -6.65 33.52
N GLY A 188 -11.35 -6.92 32.74
CA GLY A 188 -10.82 -8.27 32.50
C GLY A 188 -11.49 -9.03 31.35
N LYS A 189 -12.33 -8.38 30.54
CA LYS A 189 -12.93 -8.97 29.33
C LYS A 189 -12.15 -8.54 28.09
N VAL A 190 -11.76 -9.49 27.25
CA VAL A 190 -11.08 -9.19 25.98
C VAL A 190 -12.12 -9.22 24.86
N LEU A 191 -12.54 -8.04 24.41
CA LEU A 191 -13.44 -7.86 23.29
C LEU A 191 -12.71 -7.08 22.20
N ALA A 192 -12.20 -7.80 21.20
CA ALA A 192 -11.58 -7.20 20.02
C ALA A 192 -12.64 -7.01 18.94
N ARG A 193 -12.72 -5.81 18.38
CA ARG A 193 -13.64 -5.45 17.30
C ARG A 193 -12.86 -5.25 15.99
N HIS A 194 -13.40 -5.78 14.90
CA HIS A 194 -12.91 -5.56 13.55
C HIS A 194 -13.41 -4.20 13.03
N PHE A 195 -12.52 -3.41 12.43
CA PHE A 195 -12.83 -2.10 11.85
C PHE A 195 -12.71 -2.09 10.32
N GLY A 196 -11.80 -2.89 9.76
CA GLY A 196 -11.56 -3.01 8.32
C GLY A 196 -10.14 -3.46 8.04
N GLU A 197 -9.67 -3.24 6.83
CA GLU A 197 -8.36 -3.72 6.36
C GLU A 197 -7.55 -2.59 5.74
N MET A 198 -6.22 -2.68 5.90
CA MET A 198 -5.27 -1.76 5.27
C MET A 198 -4.20 -2.55 4.53
N ARG A 199 -3.65 -1.96 3.46
CA ARG A 199 -2.57 -2.53 2.66
C ARG A 199 -1.24 -2.37 3.38
N VAL A 200 -0.53 -3.49 3.60
CA VAL A 200 0.68 -3.52 4.44
C VAL A 200 1.81 -4.25 3.73
N PRO A 201 3.00 -3.64 3.62
CA PRO A 201 4.15 -4.29 3.03
C PRO A 201 4.82 -5.24 4.04
N ARG A 202 5.35 -6.35 3.54
CA ARG A 202 6.14 -7.30 4.31
C ARG A 202 7.36 -7.75 3.52
N GLN A 203 8.33 -8.36 4.21
CA GLN A 203 9.42 -9.05 3.53
C GLN A 203 8.85 -10.02 2.50
N LEU A 204 9.49 -10.13 1.33
CA LEU A 204 9.02 -10.97 0.24
C LEU A 204 8.77 -12.41 0.70
N GLU A 205 7.53 -12.84 0.59
CA GLU A 205 7.08 -14.20 0.82
C GLU A 205 6.67 -14.82 -0.53
N TYR A 206 6.97 -16.09 -0.71
CA TYR A 206 6.46 -16.89 -1.83
C TYR A 206 5.36 -17.77 -1.27
N ILE A 207 4.13 -17.61 -1.75
CA ILE A 207 3.02 -18.47 -1.33
C ILE A 207 3.24 -19.82 -2.01
N GLN A 208 3.43 -20.86 -1.20
CA GLN A 208 3.64 -22.20 -1.72
C GLN A 208 2.36 -22.69 -2.39
N ALA A 209 2.34 -22.75 -3.72
CA ALA A 209 1.32 -23.49 -4.45
C ALA A 209 1.28 -24.93 -3.93
N VAL A 210 0.14 -25.31 -3.34
CA VAL A 210 -0.09 -26.63 -2.73
C VAL A 210 -0.24 -27.69 -3.82
N LYS A 211 0.87 -28.03 -4.48
CA LYS A 211 1.22 -29.32 -5.13
C LYS A 211 2.53 -29.12 -5.90
N MET A 212 3.55 -29.87 -5.50
CA MET A 212 4.93 -29.92 -6.04
C MET A 212 5.93 -28.99 -5.33
N GLY A 213 6.94 -29.62 -4.74
CA GLY A 213 7.93 -28.93 -3.92
C GLY A 213 8.95 -28.13 -4.73
N GLY A 214 9.26 -26.93 -4.23
CA GLY A 214 10.59 -26.32 -4.30
C GLY A 214 10.81 -25.20 -5.32
N LYS A 215 9.97 -25.07 -6.36
CA LYS A 215 10.05 -23.98 -7.35
C LYS A 215 8.66 -23.59 -7.86
N GLU A 216 8.39 -22.29 -7.88
CA GLU A 216 7.25 -21.74 -8.64
C GLU A 216 7.45 -22.04 -10.13
N HIS A 217 6.48 -22.72 -10.73
CA HIS A 217 6.39 -22.87 -12.17
C HIS A 217 5.60 -21.68 -12.72
N GLU A 218 6.18 -20.95 -13.66
CA GLU A 218 5.59 -19.70 -14.17
C GLU A 218 4.18 -19.90 -14.71
N GLU A 219 3.91 -21.02 -15.40
CA GLU A 219 2.59 -21.38 -15.91
C GLU A 219 1.55 -21.52 -14.79
N LEU A 220 1.89 -22.17 -13.66
CA LEU A 220 0.99 -22.31 -12.51
C LEU A 220 0.69 -20.95 -11.85
N VAL A 221 1.68 -20.05 -11.85
CA VAL A 221 1.49 -18.70 -11.32
C VAL A 221 0.58 -17.87 -12.25
N GLU A 222 0.71 -18.04 -13.56
CA GLU A 222 -0.20 -17.41 -14.52
C GLU A 222 -1.64 -17.94 -14.39
N ASP A 223 -1.82 -19.23 -14.12
CA ASP A 223 -3.12 -19.83 -13.81
C ASP A 223 -3.72 -19.25 -12.52
N ASP A 224 -2.91 -19.12 -11.45
CA ASP A 224 -3.34 -18.54 -10.17
C ASP A 224 -3.77 -17.06 -10.33
N ILE A 225 -3.01 -16.27 -11.11
CA ILE A 225 -3.39 -14.89 -11.47
C ILE A 225 -4.71 -14.88 -12.24
N ALA A 226 -4.88 -15.80 -13.20
CA ALA A 226 -6.06 -15.91 -14.03
C ALA A 226 -7.32 -16.25 -13.20
N GLU A 227 -7.20 -17.21 -12.30
CA GLU A 227 -8.29 -17.60 -11.39
C GLU A 227 -8.70 -16.44 -10.48
N TYR A 228 -7.73 -15.74 -9.89
CA TYR A 228 -8.02 -14.62 -9.01
C TYR A 228 -8.68 -13.44 -9.73
N LEU A 229 -8.19 -13.07 -10.92
CA LEU A 229 -8.85 -12.01 -11.69
C LEU A 229 -10.22 -12.43 -12.21
N ALA A 230 -10.42 -13.68 -12.61
CA ALA A 230 -11.72 -14.18 -13.01
C ALA A 230 -12.75 -14.08 -11.87
N GLN A 231 -12.33 -14.40 -10.63
CA GLN A 231 -13.16 -14.22 -9.44
C GLN A 231 -13.48 -12.73 -9.22
N MET A 232 -12.48 -11.84 -9.25
CA MET A 232 -12.70 -10.39 -9.09
C MET A 232 -13.68 -9.82 -10.12
N ILE A 233 -13.60 -10.28 -11.37
CA ILE A 233 -14.51 -9.87 -12.45
C ILE A 233 -15.94 -10.35 -12.18
N THR A 234 -16.09 -11.58 -11.69
CA THR A 234 -17.40 -12.18 -11.37
C THR A 234 -18.07 -11.51 -10.17
N GLU A 235 -17.30 -11.09 -9.17
CA GLU A 235 -17.79 -10.42 -7.96
C GLU A 235 -18.12 -8.93 -8.19
N ASP A 236 -17.76 -8.36 -9.35
CA ASP A 236 -17.98 -6.96 -9.72
C ASP A 236 -18.66 -6.84 -11.10
N PRO A 237 -19.93 -7.29 -11.23
CA PRO A 237 -20.62 -7.37 -12.51
C PRO A 237 -20.99 -6.00 -13.11
N ASP A 238 -21.04 -4.95 -12.29
CA ASP A 238 -21.44 -3.61 -12.72
C ASP A 238 -20.32 -2.82 -13.41
N SER A 239 -19.07 -3.25 -13.22
CA SER A 239 -17.88 -2.59 -13.75
C SER A 239 -17.49 -3.10 -15.13
N TYR A 240 -16.98 -2.21 -15.98
CA TYR A 240 -16.24 -2.60 -17.17
C TYR A 240 -14.83 -3.04 -16.77
N TYR A 241 -14.35 -4.10 -17.43
CA TYR A 241 -12.95 -4.51 -17.37
C TYR A 241 -12.34 -4.35 -18.75
N VAL A 242 -11.37 -3.45 -18.84
CA VAL A 242 -10.58 -3.21 -20.04
C VAL A 242 -9.38 -4.15 -19.97
N MET A 243 -9.30 -5.05 -20.93
CA MET A 243 -8.33 -6.13 -20.97
C MET A 243 -7.23 -5.75 -21.96
N GLY A 244 -6.04 -5.45 -21.45
CA GLY A 244 -4.89 -5.07 -22.26
C GLY A 244 -4.35 -6.21 -23.11
N SER A 245 -3.35 -5.90 -23.93
CA SER A 245 -2.64 -6.90 -24.74
C SER A 245 -1.71 -7.79 -23.89
N GLY A 246 -1.40 -8.99 -24.38
CA GLY A 246 -0.34 -9.85 -23.86
C GLY A 246 -0.84 -11.23 -23.41
N SER A 247 0.10 -12.19 -23.31
CA SER A 247 -0.22 -13.59 -23.03
C SER A 247 -0.88 -13.79 -21.66
N THR A 248 -0.42 -13.08 -20.63
CA THR A 248 -1.01 -13.19 -19.29
C THR A 248 -2.47 -12.73 -19.27
N VAL A 249 -2.81 -11.66 -20.02
CA VAL A 249 -4.21 -11.21 -20.16
C VAL A 249 -5.03 -12.19 -21.00
N ALA A 250 -4.43 -12.76 -22.06
CA ALA A 250 -5.08 -13.81 -22.85
C ALA A 250 -5.41 -15.05 -22.01
N SER A 251 -4.55 -15.45 -21.08
CA SER A 251 -4.82 -16.56 -20.14
C SER A 251 -6.01 -16.26 -19.22
N ILE A 252 -6.10 -15.03 -18.69
CA ILE A 252 -7.26 -14.58 -17.88
C ILE A 252 -8.56 -14.67 -18.70
N MET A 253 -8.54 -14.19 -19.94
CA MET A 253 -9.72 -14.24 -20.83
C MET A 253 -10.12 -15.68 -21.18
N ALA A 254 -9.13 -16.56 -21.41
CA ALA A 254 -9.39 -17.97 -21.65
C ALA A 254 -10.02 -18.68 -20.44
N GLN A 255 -9.60 -18.33 -19.22
CA GLN A 255 -10.20 -18.85 -17.98
C GLN A 255 -11.67 -18.44 -17.82
N LEU A 256 -12.03 -17.26 -18.33
CA LEU A 256 -13.40 -16.75 -18.36
C LEU A 256 -14.24 -17.30 -19.54
N ASP A 257 -13.65 -18.09 -20.43
CA ASP A 257 -14.27 -18.53 -21.70
C ASP A 257 -14.71 -17.36 -22.60
N VAL A 258 -13.94 -16.25 -22.57
CA VAL A 258 -14.22 -15.04 -23.36
C VAL A 258 -13.20 -14.90 -24.51
N PRO A 259 -13.63 -14.59 -25.74
CA PRO A 259 -12.71 -14.34 -26.85
C PRO A 259 -11.74 -13.17 -26.56
N ASN A 260 -10.47 -13.32 -26.94
CA ASN A 260 -9.42 -12.33 -26.73
C ASN A 260 -8.64 -11.98 -28.00
N THR A 261 -8.18 -10.73 -28.09
CA THR A 261 -7.21 -10.22 -29.04
C THR A 261 -5.83 -10.10 -28.37
N LEU A 262 -4.88 -10.97 -28.74
CA LEU A 262 -3.56 -11.02 -28.10
C LEU A 262 -2.78 -9.68 -28.13
N LEU A 263 -2.91 -8.93 -29.22
CA LEU A 263 -2.21 -7.64 -29.44
C LEU A 263 -3.16 -6.44 -29.42
N GLY A 264 -4.40 -6.65 -29.00
CA GLY A 264 -5.44 -5.62 -28.96
C GLY A 264 -5.86 -5.30 -27.53
N VAL A 265 -6.83 -4.40 -27.42
CA VAL A 265 -7.51 -4.10 -26.15
C VAL A 265 -8.97 -4.50 -26.29
N ASP A 266 -9.41 -5.44 -25.48
CA ASP A 266 -10.81 -5.87 -25.42
C ASP A 266 -11.50 -5.27 -24.20
N VAL A 267 -12.83 -5.21 -24.22
CA VAL A 267 -13.64 -4.71 -23.10
C VAL A 267 -14.67 -5.77 -22.75
N ILE A 268 -14.70 -6.16 -21.48
CA ILE A 268 -15.66 -7.11 -20.94
C ILE A 268 -16.50 -6.45 -19.84
N LYS A 269 -17.69 -7.01 -19.59
CA LYS A 269 -18.55 -6.64 -18.47
C LYS A 269 -19.36 -7.86 -18.06
N ASN A 270 -19.49 -8.12 -16.76
CA ASN A 270 -20.22 -9.27 -16.24
C ASN A 270 -19.77 -10.61 -16.87
N GLY A 271 -18.45 -10.77 -17.08
CA GLY A 271 -17.89 -11.97 -17.71
C GLY A 271 -18.18 -12.13 -19.21
N GLU A 272 -18.76 -11.14 -19.88
CA GLU A 272 -19.09 -11.20 -21.31
C GLU A 272 -18.31 -10.15 -22.11
N LEU A 273 -17.97 -10.49 -23.37
CA LEU A 273 -17.32 -9.58 -24.30
C LEU A 273 -18.28 -8.48 -24.74
N VAL A 274 -17.92 -7.23 -24.47
CA VAL A 274 -18.68 -6.04 -24.90
C VAL A 274 -18.15 -5.51 -26.23
N ALA A 275 -16.82 -5.41 -26.34
CA ALA A 275 -16.15 -4.94 -27.54
C ALA A 275 -14.76 -5.57 -27.64
N SER A 276 -14.30 -5.77 -28.87
CA SER A 276 -13.00 -6.40 -29.14
C SER A 276 -12.11 -5.49 -29.96
N ASP A 277 -10.82 -5.50 -29.66
CA ASP A 277 -9.77 -4.68 -30.29
C ASP A 277 -10.18 -3.21 -30.51
N VAL A 278 -10.56 -2.54 -29.43
CA VAL A 278 -11.12 -1.19 -29.51
C VAL A 278 -10.06 -0.13 -29.74
N THR A 279 -10.39 0.90 -30.50
CA THR A 279 -9.54 2.09 -30.62
C THR A 279 -9.56 2.93 -29.33
N ALA A 280 -8.57 3.80 -29.14
CA ALA A 280 -8.54 4.71 -28.00
C ALA A 280 -9.81 5.58 -27.86
N SER A 281 -10.36 6.09 -28.96
CA SER A 281 -11.60 6.88 -28.93
C SER A 281 -12.81 6.04 -28.55
N THR A 282 -12.93 4.84 -29.12
CA THR A 282 -13.99 3.89 -28.78
C THR A 282 -13.93 3.50 -27.31
N LEU A 283 -12.73 3.30 -26.77
CA LEU A 283 -12.54 2.94 -25.36
C LEU A 283 -13.09 4.02 -24.43
N VAL A 284 -12.74 5.29 -24.65
CA VAL A 284 -13.24 6.43 -23.84
C VAL A 284 -14.76 6.59 -23.98
N GLU A 285 -15.30 6.49 -25.19
CA GLU A 285 -16.73 6.60 -25.44
C GLU A 285 -17.54 5.46 -24.79
N LEU A 286 -17.01 4.23 -24.84
CA LEU A 286 -17.68 3.05 -24.32
C LEU A 286 -17.71 3.05 -22.79
N THR A 287 -16.59 3.39 -22.15
CA THR A 287 -16.51 3.37 -20.67
C THR A 287 -17.19 4.59 -20.07
N GLY A 288 -17.07 5.77 -20.70
CA GLY A 288 -17.60 7.03 -20.18
C GLY A 288 -17.20 7.24 -18.71
N ASP A 289 -18.19 7.59 -17.88
CA ASP A 289 -18.05 7.72 -16.42
C ASP A 289 -18.41 6.43 -15.66
N SER A 290 -18.60 5.31 -16.36
CA SER A 290 -18.98 4.05 -15.73
C SER A 290 -17.82 3.50 -14.90
N PRO A 291 -18.09 2.77 -13.80
CA PRO A 291 -17.06 2.04 -13.06
C PRO A 291 -16.25 1.17 -14.02
N THR A 292 -14.94 1.41 -14.07
CA THR A 292 -14.04 0.79 -15.04
C THR A 292 -12.73 0.42 -14.36
N LYS A 293 -12.26 -0.80 -14.62
CA LYS A 293 -10.93 -1.28 -14.24
C LYS A 293 -10.15 -1.67 -15.49
N LEU A 294 -8.83 -1.56 -15.40
CA LEU A 294 -7.90 -1.89 -16.46
C LEU A 294 -7.01 -3.04 -15.99
N VAL A 295 -7.03 -4.15 -16.71
CA VAL A 295 -6.13 -5.28 -16.50
C VAL A 295 -5.00 -5.18 -17.51
N VAL A 296 -3.77 -5.00 -17.04
CA VAL A 296 -2.57 -4.85 -17.88
C VAL A 296 -1.43 -5.69 -17.35
N THR A 297 -0.57 -6.16 -18.24
CA THR A 297 0.63 -6.91 -17.87
C THR A 297 1.91 -6.16 -18.20
N VAL A 298 3.03 -6.64 -17.65
CA VAL A 298 4.36 -6.07 -17.86
C VAL A 298 5.03 -6.74 -19.06
N ILE A 299 5.60 -5.95 -19.96
CA ILE A 299 6.45 -6.49 -21.03
C ILE A 299 7.75 -7.03 -20.42
N GLY A 300 7.89 -8.36 -20.43
CA GLY A 300 9.03 -9.08 -19.85
C GLY A 300 10.40 -8.54 -20.28
N GLY A 301 11.33 -8.42 -19.32
CA GLY A 301 12.69 -7.94 -19.52
C GLY A 301 12.84 -6.43 -19.80
N GLN A 302 11.77 -5.73 -20.15
CA GLN A 302 11.80 -4.28 -20.40
C GLN A 302 11.07 -3.46 -19.32
N GLY A 303 10.07 -4.05 -18.65
CA GLY A 303 9.33 -3.41 -17.57
C GLY A 303 8.24 -2.44 -18.03
N HIS A 304 7.95 -2.31 -19.33
CA HIS A 304 6.90 -1.40 -19.79
C HIS A 304 5.52 -1.92 -19.40
N VAL A 305 4.72 -1.03 -18.81
CA VAL A 305 3.29 -1.23 -18.54
C VAL A 305 2.45 -0.46 -19.56
N PHE A 306 2.88 0.74 -19.96
CA PHE A 306 2.17 1.59 -20.93
C PHE A 306 3.06 2.01 -22.12
N GLY A 307 2.41 2.42 -23.20
CA GLY A 307 3.02 3.01 -24.40
C GLY A 307 3.41 1.99 -25.47
N ARG A 308 4.20 0.98 -25.08
CA ARG A 308 4.64 -0.05 -26.03
C ARG A 308 3.64 -1.18 -26.12
N GLY A 309 3.16 -1.47 -27.32
CA GLY A 309 2.27 -2.60 -27.58
C GLY A 309 0.81 -2.40 -27.15
N ASN A 310 0.47 -1.29 -26.48
CA ASN A 310 -0.88 -1.02 -25.97
C ASN A 310 -1.29 0.46 -26.10
N GLN A 311 -0.96 1.10 -27.23
CA GLN A 311 -1.24 2.53 -27.50
C GLN A 311 -2.74 2.90 -27.50
N GLN A 312 -3.63 1.90 -27.58
CA GLN A 312 -5.07 2.07 -27.38
C GLN A 312 -5.41 2.62 -25.98
N LEU A 313 -4.55 2.36 -24.98
CA LEU A 313 -4.65 2.89 -23.62
C LEU A 313 -4.16 4.34 -23.56
N SER A 314 -4.89 5.23 -24.24
CA SER A 314 -4.54 6.64 -24.36
C SER A 314 -4.47 7.38 -23.01
N PRO A 315 -3.72 8.49 -22.91
CA PRO A 315 -3.73 9.35 -21.73
C PRO A 315 -5.12 9.82 -21.31
N SER A 316 -6.00 10.10 -22.27
CA SER A 316 -7.40 10.49 -21.98
C SER A 316 -8.16 9.40 -21.26
N PHE A 317 -7.97 8.13 -21.62
CA PHE A 317 -8.57 6.99 -20.94
C PHE A 317 -7.92 6.76 -19.57
N LEU A 318 -6.60 6.72 -19.50
CA LEU A 318 -5.90 6.45 -18.24
C LEU A 318 -6.18 7.51 -17.16
N LYS A 319 -6.42 8.77 -17.54
CA LYS A 319 -6.83 9.85 -16.62
C LYS A 319 -8.21 9.65 -16.02
N THR A 320 -9.10 8.88 -16.65
CA THR A 320 -10.41 8.55 -16.05
C THR A 320 -10.27 7.48 -14.96
N LEU A 321 -9.13 6.77 -14.92
CA LEU A 321 -8.84 5.74 -13.94
C LEU A 321 -8.06 6.31 -12.75
N GLY A 322 -8.43 5.89 -11.54
CA GLY A 322 -7.54 6.01 -10.38
C GLY A 322 -6.50 4.89 -10.38
N LYS A 323 -5.34 5.08 -9.74
CA LYS A 323 -4.28 4.04 -9.58
C LYS A 323 -4.83 2.69 -9.13
N HIS A 324 -5.82 2.69 -8.23
CA HIS A 324 -6.45 1.48 -7.68
C HIS A 324 -7.30 0.70 -8.69
N ASN A 325 -7.69 1.32 -9.81
CA ASN A 325 -8.42 0.67 -10.90
C ASN A 325 -7.50 0.14 -12.00
N ILE A 326 -6.18 0.31 -11.87
CA ILE A 326 -5.18 -0.26 -12.78
C ILE A 326 -4.63 -1.53 -12.13
N LEU A 327 -5.16 -2.67 -12.55
CA LEU A 327 -4.78 -4.00 -12.09
C LEU A 327 -3.59 -4.49 -12.93
N ILE A 328 -2.38 -4.30 -12.40
CA ILE A 328 -1.16 -4.79 -13.03
C ILE A 328 -0.96 -6.26 -12.65
N VAL A 329 -0.78 -7.13 -13.64
CA VAL A 329 -0.51 -8.56 -13.44
C VAL A 329 0.86 -8.95 -14.00
N ALA A 330 1.67 -9.63 -13.19
CA ALA A 330 2.94 -10.20 -13.62
C ALA A 330 3.42 -11.24 -12.60
N THR A 331 4.21 -12.22 -13.03
CA THR A 331 4.85 -13.16 -12.09
C THR A 331 5.99 -12.45 -11.32
N LYS A 332 6.30 -12.91 -10.10
CA LYS A 332 7.47 -12.43 -9.34
C LYS A 332 8.77 -12.57 -10.14
N GLN A 333 8.88 -13.64 -10.94
CA GLN A 333 10.02 -13.88 -11.83
C GLN A 333 10.17 -12.79 -12.90
N LYS A 334 9.07 -12.38 -13.57
CA LYS A 334 9.09 -11.27 -14.54
C LYS A 334 9.54 -9.95 -13.91
N LEU A 335 9.12 -9.67 -12.67
CA LEU A 335 9.52 -8.47 -11.93
C LEU A 335 10.99 -8.52 -11.48
N GLN A 336 11.45 -9.67 -10.97
CA GLN A 336 12.84 -9.86 -10.56
C GLN A 336 13.82 -9.77 -11.73
N ALA A 337 13.42 -10.21 -12.92
CA ALA A 337 14.20 -10.10 -14.14
C ALA A 337 14.48 -8.64 -14.57
N LEU A 338 13.80 -7.66 -13.98
CA LEU A 338 14.07 -6.23 -14.21
C LEU A 338 15.32 -5.74 -13.47
N ASP A 339 15.91 -6.54 -12.56
CA ASP A 339 17.17 -6.24 -11.87
C ASP A 339 17.13 -4.88 -11.14
N GLY A 340 16.06 -4.68 -10.37
CA GLY A 340 15.81 -3.45 -9.59
C GLY A 340 15.37 -2.23 -10.42
N LYS A 341 15.19 -2.37 -11.74
CA LYS A 341 14.66 -1.28 -12.57
C LYS A 341 13.16 -1.14 -12.35
N PRO A 342 12.63 0.09 -12.23
CA PRO A 342 11.20 0.32 -12.08
C PRO A 342 10.42 -0.12 -13.33
N LEU A 343 9.13 -0.39 -13.15
CA LEU A 343 8.17 -0.44 -14.25
C LEU A 343 8.19 0.89 -14.99
N ARG A 344 7.99 0.83 -16.31
CA ARG A 344 8.02 2.00 -17.18
C ARG A 344 6.62 2.42 -17.57
N LEU A 345 6.31 3.67 -17.28
CA LEU A 345 5.08 4.36 -17.61
C LEU A 345 5.40 5.32 -18.76
N ASP A 346 5.07 4.92 -19.98
CA ASP A 346 5.28 5.73 -21.19
C ASP A 346 3.92 6.02 -21.83
N THR A 347 3.08 6.78 -21.14
CA THR A 347 1.73 7.08 -21.63
C THR A 347 1.74 8.09 -22.79
N GLY A 348 2.87 8.77 -23.00
CA GLY A 348 2.98 9.91 -23.92
C GLY A 348 2.50 11.23 -23.31
N ASP A 349 2.20 11.25 -22.01
CA ASP A 349 1.84 12.44 -21.23
C ASP A 349 2.64 12.47 -19.92
N GLU A 350 3.65 13.33 -19.86
CA GLU A 350 4.58 13.40 -18.72
C GLU A 350 3.88 13.72 -17.38
N THR A 351 2.77 14.47 -17.40
CA THR A 351 2.02 14.78 -16.18
C THR A 351 1.25 13.56 -15.69
N LEU A 352 0.70 12.76 -16.62
CA LEU A 352 0.07 11.49 -16.27
C LEU A 352 1.11 10.47 -15.77
N ASP A 353 2.26 10.35 -16.44
CA ASP A 353 3.34 9.45 -16.03
C ASP A 353 3.80 9.79 -14.59
N ALA A 354 4.03 11.07 -14.30
CA ALA A 354 4.38 11.52 -12.96
C ALA A 354 3.26 11.26 -11.92
N ALA A 355 1.99 11.38 -12.32
CA ALA A 355 0.86 11.09 -11.46
C ALA A 355 0.70 9.59 -11.18
N LEU A 356 1.04 8.72 -12.13
CA LEU A 356 0.97 7.26 -12.00
C LEU A 356 2.23 6.65 -11.33
N ALA A 357 3.36 7.36 -11.36
CA ALA A 357 4.62 6.91 -10.78
C ALA A 357 4.55 6.66 -9.25
N GLY A 358 5.54 5.92 -8.78
CA GLY A 358 5.71 5.51 -7.39
C GLY A 358 5.53 4.02 -7.16
N SER A 359 5.17 3.64 -5.94
CA SER A 359 4.90 2.26 -5.58
C SER A 359 3.53 1.81 -6.12
N LEU A 360 3.55 0.81 -7.00
CA LEU A 360 2.34 0.19 -7.56
C LEU A 360 2.19 -1.24 -7.04
N THR A 361 0.94 -1.62 -6.78
CA THR A 361 0.54 -2.99 -6.49
C THR A 361 0.56 -3.80 -7.79
N VAL A 362 1.21 -4.96 -7.76
CA VAL A 362 1.21 -5.94 -8.85
C VAL A 362 0.65 -7.25 -8.30
N ILE A 363 -0.35 -7.80 -8.98
CA ILE A 363 -0.92 -9.11 -8.67
C ILE A 363 0.01 -10.16 -9.26
N THR A 364 0.53 -11.03 -8.38
CA THR A 364 1.56 -12.03 -8.70
C THR A 364 1.11 -13.46 -8.53
N GLY A 365 -0.14 -13.69 -8.13
CA GLY A 365 -0.74 -15.02 -7.92
C GLY A 365 -2.14 -14.87 -7.33
N TYR A 366 -2.68 -15.98 -6.81
CA TYR A 366 -3.99 -16.01 -6.18
C TYR A 366 -3.95 -15.34 -4.81
N GLU A 367 -4.65 -14.22 -4.65
CA GLU A 367 -4.57 -13.35 -3.45
C GLU A 367 -3.11 -12.95 -3.07
N ASP A 368 -2.19 -13.03 -4.03
CA ASP A 368 -0.77 -12.72 -3.85
C ASP A 368 -0.44 -11.44 -4.59
N LYS A 369 0.07 -10.47 -3.84
CA LYS A 369 0.39 -9.13 -4.33
C LYS A 369 1.78 -8.74 -3.87
N VAL A 370 2.42 -7.91 -4.68
CA VAL A 370 3.69 -7.27 -4.36
C VAL A 370 3.61 -5.78 -4.64
N ILE A 371 4.43 -5.01 -3.93
CA ILE A 371 4.65 -3.60 -4.28
C ILE A 371 5.95 -3.50 -5.06
N TYR A 372 5.90 -2.77 -6.17
CA TYR A 372 7.05 -2.56 -7.03
C TYR A 372 7.12 -1.10 -7.53
N PRO A 373 8.32 -0.51 -7.68
CA PRO A 373 8.45 0.86 -8.15
C PRO A 373 8.07 1.00 -9.64
N ALA A 374 7.44 2.10 -9.99
CA ALA A 374 7.08 2.50 -11.35
C ALA A 374 7.44 3.97 -11.63
N GLN A 375 7.88 4.26 -12.85
CA GLN A 375 8.40 5.57 -13.27
C GLN A 375 8.14 5.89 -14.73
#